data_AF-G8R6L4-F1
#
_entry.id   AF-G8R6L4-F1
#
_cell.length_a   1.000
_cell.length_b   1.000
_cell.length_c   1.000
_cell.angle_alpha   90.00
_cell.angle_beta   90.00
_cell.angle_gamma   90.00
#
_symmetry.space_group_name_H-M   'P 1'
#
loop_
_entity.id
_entity.type
_entity.pdbx_description
1 polymer ?
#
loop_
_entity_poly.entity_id
_entity_poly.type
_entity_poly.pdbx_seq_one_letter_code
_entity_poly.pdbx_strand_id
1 'polypeptide(L)'
;MKHSLLLAFVIFSFGALAQATNQTDAQGKKHGVWKKYHEDGKLRYEGTFDHGKEVGEFIFYFPSGDIKAINKFRGKSGVAYSYQFGGDSILAAEGKYINSKRDSVWTFYNIKGEVISREDYKNNDRNGQSITFFPSGRKAEVTTYVNGKKEGEWLQFYETGKPRAKGAYVDNKIQGEVFYYETTGRIRAKGKYVKGLMDGNWYFFDDVNKVIKTQVWDKGTLVSQDPPEEKDEFFEEEEKK
;
A
#
# COMPACT_ATOMS: atom_id res chain seq x y z
N MET A 1 12.65 -20.87 -1.06
CA MET A 1 12.19 -21.36 0.26
C MET A 1 10.83 -20.76 0.53
N LYS A 2 9.76 -21.54 0.47
CA LYS A 2 8.41 -21.09 0.85
C LYS A 2 8.41 -20.88 2.36
N HIS A 3 8.31 -19.65 2.84
CA HIS A 3 8.04 -19.39 4.26
C HIS A 3 6.57 -19.74 4.52
N SER A 4 6.29 -21.03 4.71
CA SER A 4 5.06 -21.45 5.35
C SER A 4 5.09 -20.91 6.78
N LEU A 5 4.32 -19.85 7.04
CA LEU A 5 4.06 -19.37 8.38
C LEU A 5 3.23 -20.46 9.08
N LEU A 6 3.90 -21.41 9.72
CA LEU A 6 3.26 -22.43 10.53
C LEU A 6 2.75 -21.72 11.80
N LEU A 7 1.51 -21.23 11.78
CA LEU A 7 0.82 -20.84 13.01
C LEU A 7 0.55 -22.14 13.79
N ALA A 8 1.44 -22.46 14.72
CA ALA A 8 1.22 -23.51 15.70
C ALA A 8 0.10 -23.05 16.65
N PHE A 9 -1.11 -23.58 16.43
CA PHE A 9 -2.17 -23.52 17.42
C PHE A 9 -1.81 -24.48 18.55
N VAL A 10 -1.31 -23.95 19.66
CA VAL A 10 -1.22 -24.71 20.90
C VAL A 10 -2.64 -24.86 21.44
N ILE A 11 -3.29 -25.97 21.10
CA ILE A 11 -4.57 -26.35 21.70
C ILE A 11 -4.27 -26.95 23.07
N PHE A 12 -4.28 -26.12 24.10
CA PHE A 12 -4.36 -26.60 25.48
C PHE A 12 -5.77 -27.12 25.73
N SER A 13 -5.96 -28.43 25.63
CA SER A 13 -7.16 -29.12 26.09
C SER A 13 -7.12 -29.28 27.61
N PHE A 14 -7.35 -28.18 28.33
CA PHE A 14 -7.85 -28.25 29.71
C PHE A 14 -9.37 -28.36 29.65
N GLY A 15 -9.94 -29.34 30.34
CA GLY A 15 -11.38 -29.47 30.52
C GLY A 15 -11.96 -28.20 31.14
N ALA A 16 -12.51 -27.33 30.30
CA ALA A 16 -13.09 -26.07 30.73
C ALA A 16 -14.52 -26.33 31.20
N LEU A 17 -14.78 -26.10 32.49
CA LEU A 17 -16.10 -25.63 32.91
C LEU A 17 -16.46 -24.47 31.96
N ALA A 18 -17.60 -24.57 31.27
CA ALA A 18 -18.01 -23.58 30.29
C ALA A 18 -18.02 -22.19 30.93
N GLN A 19 -16.98 -21.39 30.65
CA GLN A 19 -16.91 -20.04 31.16
C GLN A 19 -18.10 -19.26 30.62
N ALA A 20 -18.89 -18.65 31.50
CA ALA A 20 -19.98 -17.79 31.08
C ALA A 20 -19.44 -16.69 30.14
N THR A 21 -20.00 -16.62 28.94
CA THR A 21 -19.58 -15.63 27.94
C THR A 21 -20.44 -14.36 28.07
N ASN A 22 -19.97 -13.27 27.48
CA ASN A 22 -20.69 -12.00 27.37
C ASN A 22 -21.07 -11.39 28.73
N GLN A 23 -20.20 -11.54 29.72
CA GLN A 23 -20.42 -11.01 31.06
C GLN A 23 -19.97 -9.55 31.18
N THR A 24 -20.54 -8.83 32.14
CA THR A 24 -20.14 -7.47 32.51
C THR A 24 -19.62 -7.42 33.94
N ASP A 25 -18.76 -6.45 34.24
CA ASP A 25 -18.38 -6.12 35.61
C ASP A 25 -19.48 -5.34 36.35
N ALA A 26 -19.23 -4.98 37.61
CA ALA A 26 -20.17 -4.23 38.45
C ALA A 26 -20.52 -2.83 37.91
N GLN A 27 -19.76 -2.31 36.94
CA GLN A 27 -20.00 -1.03 36.28
C GLN A 27 -20.65 -1.22 34.89
N GLY A 28 -21.05 -2.44 34.54
CA GLY A 28 -21.67 -2.75 33.25
C GLY A 28 -20.69 -2.81 32.08
N LYS A 29 -19.37 -2.79 32.32
CA LYS A 29 -18.36 -2.89 31.26
C LYS A 29 -18.09 -4.36 30.94
N LYS A 30 -17.78 -4.66 29.68
CA LYS A 30 -17.44 -6.01 29.22
C LYS A 30 -16.29 -6.60 30.06
N HIS A 31 -16.47 -7.81 30.57
CA HIS A 31 -15.44 -8.53 31.33
C HIS A 31 -15.50 -10.03 31.02
N GLY A 32 -14.34 -10.67 30.91
CA GLY A 32 -14.20 -12.07 30.54
C GLY A 32 -14.34 -12.34 29.04
N VAL A 33 -14.66 -13.59 28.68
CA VAL A 33 -14.78 -14.01 27.29
C VAL A 33 -16.06 -13.45 26.68
N TRP A 34 -15.93 -12.85 25.50
CA TRP A 34 -17.03 -12.31 24.72
C TRP A 34 -17.09 -12.97 23.35
N LYS A 35 -18.31 -13.32 22.93
CA LYS A 35 -18.63 -13.85 21.62
C LYS A 35 -19.77 -13.03 21.02
N LYS A 36 -19.58 -12.56 19.79
CA LYS A 36 -20.62 -11.91 19.01
C LYS A 36 -20.88 -12.75 17.77
N TYR A 37 -22.14 -12.81 17.34
CA TYR A 37 -22.58 -13.57 16.19
C TYR A 37 -23.05 -12.62 15.07
N HIS A 38 -23.00 -13.10 13.82
CA HIS A 38 -23.65 -12.50 12.67
C HIS A 38 -25.16 -12.79 12.73
N GLU A 39 -25.93 -12.19 11.82
CA GLU A 39 -27.39 -12.37 11.76
C GLU A 39 -27.80 -13.81 11.46
N ASP A 40 -26.97 -14.56 10.74
CA ASP A 40 -27.13 -15.99 10.43
C ASP A 40 -26.74 -16.92 11.60
N GLY A 41 -26.37 -16.36 12.76
CA GLY A 41 -25.98 -17.10 13.95
C GLY A 41 -24.53 -17.61 13.94
N LYS A 42 -23.75 -17.38 12.87
CA LYS A 42 -22.33 -17.75 12.86
C LYS A 42 -21.49 -16.78 13.69
N LEU A 43 -20.36 -17.25 14.22
CA LEU A 43 -19.48 -16.41 15.03
C LEU A 43 -18.95 -15.23 14.19
N ARG A 44 -19.03 -14.03 14.74
CA ARG A 44 -18.53 -12.78 14.15
C ARG A 44 -17.21 -12.36 14.76
N TYR A 45 -17.10 -12.49 16.09
CA TYR A 45 -15.82 -12.42 16.77
C TYR A 45 -15.89 -13.14 18.11
N GLU A 46 -14.72 -13.57 18.58
CA GLU A 46 -14.49 -13.90 19.99
C GLU A 46 -13.22 -13.23 20.52
N GLY A 47 -13.20 -12.95 21.81
CA GLY A 47 -12.04 -12.35 22.48
C GLY A 47 -12.30 -12.10 23.96
N THR A 48 -11.32 -11.54 24.66
CA THR A 48 -11.41 -11.30 26.11
C THR A 48 -11.42 -9.81 26.43
N PHE A 49 -12.34 -9.39 27.28
CA PHE A 49 -12.35 -8.04 27.84
C PHE A 49 -11.93 -8.07 29.31
N ASP A 50 -11.21 -7.03 29.72
CA ASP A 50 -10.86 -6.75 31.10
C ASP A 50 -11.35 -5.33 31.43
N HIS A 51 -12.49 -5.25 32.10
CA HIS A 51 -13.14 -4.00 32.53
C HIS A 51 -13.36 -3.01 31.38
N GLY A 52 -13.87 -3.53 30.27
CA GLY A 52 -14.16 -2.79 29.04
C GLY A 52 -12.98 -2.61 28.08
N LYS A 53 -11.78 -3.08 28.44
CA LYS A 53 -10.59 -3.04 27.57
C LYS A 53 -10.34 -4.40 26.92
N GLU A 54 -10.08 -4.41 25.63
CA GLU A 54 -9.65 -5.62 24.92
C GLU A 54 -8.28 -6.09 25.43
N VAL A 55 -8.18 -7.38 25.75
CA VAL A 55 -6.94 -8.03 26.18
C VAL A 55 -6.79 -9.39 25.51
N GLY A 56 -5.56 -9.89 25.43
CA GLY A 56 -5.28 -11.18 24.82
C GLY A 56 -5.52 -11.18 23.31
N GLU A 57 -6.16 -12.22 22.80
CA GLU A 57 -6.43 -12.39 21.38
C GLU A 57 -7.91 -12.14 21.07
N PHE A 58 -8.16 -11.42 19.97
CA PHE A 58 -9.46 -11.33 19.33
C PHE A 58 -9.39 -11.97 17.96
N ILE A 59 -10.30 -12.89 17.69
CA ILE A 59 -10.46 -13.52 16.38
C ILE A 59 -11.78 -13.02 15.79
N PHE A 60 -11.70 -12.50 14.57
CA PHE A 60 -12.83 -12.01 13.80
C PHE A 60 -13.06 -12.94 12.62
N TYR A 61 -14.32 -13.16 12.27
CA TYR A 61 -14.71 -14.09 11.21
C TYR A 61 -15.57 -13.39 10.15
N PHE A 62 -15.42 -13.81 8.91
CA PHE A 62 -16.36 -13.49 7.84
C PHE A 62 -17.68 -14.24 8.03
N PRO A 63 -18.79 -13.82 7.39
CA PRO A 63 -20.04 -14.59 7.38
C PRO A 63 -19.90 -16.00 6.77
N SER A 64 -18.87 -16.26 5.97
CA SER A 64 -18.55 -17.62 5.50
C SER A 64 -18.19 -18.54 6.68
N GLY A 65 -17.53 -17.99 7.71
CA GLY A 65 -16.91 -18.71 8.81
C GLY A 65 -15.38 -18.63 8.79
N ASP A 66 -14.80 -18.15 7.69
CA ASP A 66 -13.34 -17.98 7.55
C ASP A 66 -12.82 -16.88 8.47
N ILE A 67 -11.56 -17.01 8.89
CA ILE A 67 -10.92 -15.99 9.72
C ILE A 67 -10.74 -14.73 8.86
N LYS A 68 -11.21 -13.61 9.40
CA LYS A 68 -11.06 -12.27 8.83
C LYS A 68 -9.87 -11.53 9.43
N ALA A 69 -9.68 -11.64 10.74
CA ALA A 69 -8.57 -11.00 11.41
C ALA A 69 -8.25 -11.66 12.76
N ILE A 70 -6.98 -11.58 13.15
CA ILE A 70 -6.52 -11.90 14.51
C ILE A 70 -5.83 -10.65 15.06
N ASN A 71 -6.31 -10.15 16.20
CA ASN A 71 -5.71 -9.03 16.91
C ASN A 71 -5.14 -9.50 18.25
N LYS A 72 -3.84 -9.36 18.45
CA LYS A 72 -3.13 -9.73 19.68
C LYS A 72 -2.77 -8.47 20.47
N PHE A 73 -3.51 -8.20 21.53
CA PHE A 73 -3.35 -7.04 22.40
C PHE A 73 -2.16 -7.22 23.35
N ARG A 74 -1.26 -6.24 23.39
CA ARG A 74 -0.14 -6.19 24.34
C ARG A 74 -0.62 -5.65 25.68
N GLY A 75 -1.21 -6.53 26.48
CA GLY A 75 -1.81 -6.16 27.76
C GLY A 75 -2.83 -5.03 27.60
N LYS A 76 -2.82 -4.05 28.51
CA LYS A 76 -3.73 -2.88 28.50
C LYS A 76 -3.11 -1.64 27.85
N SER A 77 -2.05 -1.78 27.07
CA SER A 77 -1.27 -0.66 26.50
C SER A 77 -1.95 0.07 25.35
N GLY A 78 -3.06 -0.48 24.81
CA GLY A 78 -3.68 0.00 23.58
C GLY A 78 -2.95 -0.42 22.30
N VAL A 79 -1.83 -1.16 22.41
CA VAL A 79 -1.14 -1.74 21.26
C VAL A 79 -1.74 -3.10 20.92
N ALA A 80 -2.09 -3.31 19.65
CA ALA A 80 -2.52 -4.60 19.13
C ALA A 80 -1.79 -4.95 17.84
N TYR A 81 -1.18 -6.13 17.77
CA TYR A 81 -0.64 -6.67 16.53
C TYR A 81 -1.79 -7.33 15.76
N SER A 82 -1.96 -6.97 14.50
CA SER A 82 -3.09 -7.41 13.68
C SER A 82 -2.61 -8.19 12.47
N TYR A 83 -3.28 -9.31 12.23
CA TYR A 83 -3.15 -10.15 11.05
C TYR A 83 -4.52 -10.15 10.36
N GLN A 84 -4.58 -9.67 9.12
CA GLN A 84 -5.81 -9.56 8.33
C GLN A 84 -5.77 -10.56 7.20
N PHE A 85 -6.89 -11.23 6.98
CA PHE A 85 -6.99 -12.33 6.05
C PHE A 85 -8.06 -12.04 4.99
N GLY A 86 -7.83 -12.50 3.76
CA GLY A 86 -8.79 -12.50 2.66
C GLY A 86 -9.62 -13.77 2.62
N GLY A 87 -10.16 -14.12 1.45
CA GLY A 87 -10.83 -15.40 1.22
C GLY A 87 -9.92 -16.59 1.55
N ASP A 88 -10.53 -17.70 1.96
CA ASP A 88 -9.84 -18.93 2.38
C ASP A 88 -8.83 -18.73 3.52
N SER A 89 -9.00 -17.68 4.32
CA SER A 89 -8.09 -17.29 5.41
C SER A 89 -6.64 -17.06 4.96
N ILE A 90 -6.43 -16.57 3.74
CA ILE A 90 -5.10 -16.22 3.23
C ILE A 90 -4.66 -14.87 3.83
N LEU A 91 -3.46 -14.82 4.43
CA LEU A 91 -2.93 -13.58 5.03
C LEU A 91 -2.78 -12.50 3.96
N ALA A 92 -3.48 -11.39 4.14
CA ALA A 92 -3.55 -10.27 3.21
C ALA A 92 -2.78 -9.04 3.74
N ALA A 93 -2.74 -8.84 5.05
CA ALA A 93 -1.97 -7.76 5.66
C ALA A 93 -1.59 -8.06 7.10
N GLU A 94 -0.50 -7.47 7.57
CA GLU A 94 -0.15 -7.44 8.98
C GLU A 94 0.43 -6.09 9.38
N GLY A 95 0.28 -5.74 10.66
CA GLY A 95 0.81 -4.51 11.21
C GLY A 95 0.41 -4.34 12.66
N LYS A 96 0.51 -3.12 13.18
CA LYS A 96 0.02 -2.82 14.53
C LYS A 96 -0.97 -1.67 14.52
N TYR A 97 -1.86 -1.73 15.50
CA TYR A 97 -2.71 -0.66 15.95
C TYR A 97 -2.15 -0.09 17.25
N ILE A 98 -2.18 1.23 17.40
CA ILE A 98 -2.03 1.93 18.68
C ILE A 98 -3.33 2.70 18.90
N ASN A 99 -4.03 2.41 20.01
CA ASN A 99 -5.33 2.99 20.35
C ASN A 99 -6.33 2.87 19.18
N SER A 100 -6.43 1.66 18.61
CA SER A 100 -7.32 1.32 17.50
C SER A 100 -7.04 2.07 16.18
N LYS A 101 -5.89 2.73 16.04
CA LYS A 101 -5.43 3.36 14.80
C LYS A 101 -4.18 2.69 14.24
N ARG A 102 -4.10 2.45 12.93
CA ARG A 102 -2.92 1.91 12.26
C ARG A 102 -1.71 2.79 12.59
N ASP A 103 -0.60 2.15 12.93
CA ASP A 103 0.64 2.82 13.30
C ASP A 103 1.85 1.99 12.89
N SER A 104 2.96 2.68 12.59
CA SER A 104 4.21 2.11 12.08
C SER A 104 4.01 1.34 10.77
N VAL A 105 4.85 0.35 10.50
CA VAL A 105 4.83 -0.38 9.22
C VAL A 105 3.66 -1.35 9.18
N TRP A 106 2.89 -1.27 8.09
CA TRP A 106 1.96 -2.30 7.65
C TRP A 106 2.52 -3.00 6.41
N THR A 107 2.49 -4.32 6.41
CA THR A 107 2.93 -5.15 5.28
C THR A 107 1.71 -5.79 4.63
N PHE A 108 1.66 -5.77 3.30
CA PHE A 108 0.58 -6.33 2.50
C PHE A 108 1.09 -7.43 1.60
N TYR A 109 0.26 -8.46 1.40
CA TYR A 109 0.62 -9.67 0.67
C TYR A 109 -0.37 -9.93 -0.46
N ASN A 110 0.10 -10.60 -1.51
CA ASN A 110 -0.80 -11.20 -2.49
C ASN A 110 -1.28 -12.60 -2.04
N ILE A 111 -2.14 -13.22 -2.84
CA ILE A 111 -2.71 -14.56 -2.56
C ILE A 111 -1.68 -15.69 -2.50
N LYS A 112 -0.44 -15.47 -2.97
CA LYS A 112 0.68 -16.43 -2.88
C LYS A 112 1.52 -16.23 -1.61
N GLY A 113 1.19 -15.24 -0.79
CA GLY A 113 1.96 -14.85 0.40
C GLY A 113 3.19 -14.00 0.09
N GLU A 114 3.31 -13.46 -1.12
CA GLU A 114 4.43 -12.58 -1.49
C GLU A 114 4.12 -11.14 -1.06
N VAL A 115 5.11 -10.44 -0.51
CA VAL A 115 4.96 -9.04 -0.10
C VAL A 115 4.77 -8.16 -1.34
N ILE A 116 3.66 -7.43 -1.41
CA ILE A 116 3.36 -6.49 -2.50
C ILE A 116 3.58 -5.04 -2.10
N SER A 117 3.43 -4.71 -0.82
CA SER A 117 3.77 -3.38 -0.31
C SER A 117 4.11 -3.38 1.19
N ARG A 118 4.86 -2.36 1.58
CA ARG A 118 5.08 -1.94 2.97
C ARG A 118 4.78 -0.46 3.07
N GLU A 119 4.00 -0.08 4.06
CA GLU A 119 3.48 1.29 4.20
C GLU A 119 3.59 1.74 5.66
N ASP A 120 4.19 2.91 5.86
CA ASP A 120 4.27 3.53 7.17
C ASP A 120 2.97 4.29 7.48
N TYR A 121 2.43 4.05 8.67
CA TYR A 121 1.24 4.71 9.18
C TYR A 121 1.51 5.46 10.48
N LYS A 122 0.78 6.56 10.69
CA LYS A 122 0.64 7.23 11.97
C LYS A 122 -0.82 7.61 12.15
N ASN A 123 -1.46 7.13 13.21
CA ASN A 123 -2.85 7.48 13.54
C ASN A 123 -3.85 7.24 12.38
N ASN A 124 -3.73 6.13 11.66
CA ASN A 124 -4.46 5.77 10.41
C ASN A 124 -4.00 6.46 9.12
N ASP A 125 -3.23 7.54 9.19
CA ASP A 125 -2.75 8.22 7.99
C ASP A 125 -1.43 7.61 7.53
N ARG A 126 -1.23 7.46 6.22
CA ARG A 126 0.09 7.12 5.69
C ARG A 126 1.07 8.24 6.06
N ASN A 127 2.16 7.91 6.72
CA ASN A 127 3.10 8.89 7.22
C ASN A 127 4.50 8.28 7.37
N GLY A 128 5.33 8.47 6.34
CA GLY A 128 6.61 7.80 6.16
C GLY A 128 6.72 7.20 4.77
N GLN A 129 7.49 6.12 4.62
CA GLN A 129 7.70 5.48 3.33
C GLN A 129 6.55 4.54 2.97
N SER A 130 6.22 4.53 1.69
CA SER A 130 5.41 3.51 1.02
C SER A 130 6.25 2.88 -0.06
N ILE A 131 6.45 1.56 0.03
CA ILE A 131 7.28 0.78 -0.88
C ILE A 131 6.39 -0.29 -1.51
N THR A 132 6.38 -0.37 -2.83
CA THR A 132 5.78 -1.51 -3.55
C THR A 132 6.87 -2.41 -4.11
N PHE A 133 6.54 -3.68 -4.34
CA PHE A 133 7.50 -4.69 -4.75
C PHE A 133 7.04 -5.40 -6.02
N PHE A 134 8.00 -5.79 -6.84
CA PHE A 134 7.82 -6.75 -7.93
C PHE A 134 7.62 -8.16 -7.36
N PRO A 135 7.09 -9.12 -8.15
CA PRO A 135 7.01 -10.52 -7.75
C PRO A 135 8.36 -11.13 -7.34
N SER A 136 9.48 -10.62 -7.89
CA SER A 136 10.83 -11.02 -7.46
C SER A 136 11.23 -10.54 -6.05
N GLY A 137 10.42 -9.72 -5.39
CA GLY A 137 10.71 -9.09 -4.09
C GLY A 137 11.60 -7.85 -4.19
N ARG A 138 12.01 -7.44 -5.40
CA ARG A 138 12.71 -6.17 -5.63
C ARG A 138 11.75 -5.00 -5.55
N LYS A 139 12.23 -3.83 -5.11
CA LYS A 139 11.41 -2.60 -5.04
C LYS A 139 10.95 -2.21 -6.44
N ALA A 140 9.67 -1.87 -6.57
CA ALA A 140 9.06 -1.34 -7.79
C ALA A 140 8.87 0.17 -7.70
N GLU A 141 8.41 0.66 -6.55
CA GLU A 141 8.23 2.08 -6.28
C GLU A 141 8.54 2.40 -4.82
N VAL A 142 9.08 3.58 -4.57
CA VAL A 142 9.23 4.19 -3.25
C VAL A 142 8.61 5.58 -3.32
N THR A 143 7.70 5.88 -2.41
CA THR A 143 7.06 7.19 -2.27
C THR A 143 7.03 7.57 -0.79
N THR A 144 7.22 8.85 -0.49
CA THR A 144 7.06 9.37 0.88
C THR A 144 5.68 10.00 1.06
N TYR A 145 5.07 9.76 2.22
CA TYR A 145 3.81 10.35 2.64
C TYR A 145 3.98 11.17 3.91
N VAL A 146 3.27 12.29 3.98
CA VAL A 146 3.10 13.11 5.19
C VAL A 146 1.60 13.35 5.39
N ASN A 147 1.05 12.89 6.51
CA ASN A 147 -0.38 13.01 6.85
C ASN A 147 -1.31 12.59 5.69
N GLY A 148 -1.05 11.42 5.10
CA GLY A 148 -1.86 10.84 4.03
C GLY A 148 -1.60 11.41 2.63
N LYS A 149 -0.77 12.45 2.49
CA LYS A 149 -0.44 13.07 1.20
C LYS A 149 0.96 12.67 0.74
N LYS A 150 1.14 12.40 -0.56
CA LYS A 150 2.49 12.20 -1.13
C LYS A 150 3.26 13.52 -1.02
N GLU A 151 4.43 13.44 -0.41
CA GLU A 151 5.29 14.60 -0.12
C GLU A 151 6.75 14.13 -0.08
N GLY A 152 7.62 14.78 -0.84
CA GLY A 152 9.03 14.42 -0.93
C GLY A 152 9.36 13.42 -2.04
N GLU A 153 10.42 12.65 -1.85
CA GLU A 153 11.02 11.82 -2.91
C GLU A 153 10.07 10.74 -3.45
N TRP A 154 10.13 10.57 -4.77
CA TRP A 154 9.49 9.49 -5.52
C TRP A 154 10.51 8.81 -6.42
N LEU A 155 10.57 7.48 -6.32
CA LEU A 155 11.43 6.63 -7.13
C LEU A 155 10.60 5.48 -7.71
N GLN A 156 10.74 5.22 -9.00
CA GLN A 156 10.31 3.97 -9.62
C GLN A 156 11.52 3.23 -10.15
N PHE A 157 11.43 1.91 -10.16
CA PHE A 157 12.49 1.02 -10.59
C PHE A 157 12.01 0.12 -11.71
N TYR A 158 12.94 -0.32 -12.54
CA TYR A 158 12.76 -1.51 -13.35
C TYR A 158 12.90 -2.74 -12.47
N GLU A 159 12.37 -3.87 -12.93
CA GLU A 159 12.55 -5.13 -12.22
C GLU A 159 14.04 -5.42 -12.02
N THR A 160 14.93 -5.06 -12.96
CA THR A 160 16.39 -5.17 -12.80
C THR A 160 16.98 -4.48 -11.56
N GLY A 161 16.23 -3.57 -10.93
CA GLY A 161 16.64 -2.75 -9.78
C GLY A 161 17.20 -1.38 -10.18
N LYS A 162 17.36 -1.12 -11.49
CA LYS A 162 17.79 0.19 -11.99
C LYS A 162 16.64 1.20 -11.89
N PRO A 163 16.91 2.50 -11.63
CA PRO A 163 15.88 3.53 -11.68
C PRO A 163 15.18 3.54 -13.03
N ARG A 164 13.85 3.65 -12.99
CA ARG A 164 12.96 3.87 -14.14
C ARG A 164 12.51 5.33 -14.17
N ALA A 165 12.20 5.90 -13.01
CA ALA A 165 11.90 7.30 -12.86
C ALA A 165 12.30 7.81 -11.48
N LYS A 166 12.60 9.10 -11.38
CA LYS A 166 12.74 9.80 -10.10
C LYS A 166 12.20 11.22 -10.19
N GLY A 167 11.69 11.71 -9.07
CA GLY A 167 11.21 13.08 -8.91
C GLY A 167 10.76 13.31 -7.47
N ALA A 168 9.92 14.33 -7.27
CA ALA A 168 9.33 14.61 -5.97
C ALA A 168 7.83 14.90 -6.10
N TYR A 169 7.09 14.59 -5.05
CA TYR A 169 5.71 15.04 -4.85
C TYR A 169 5.66 16.23 -3.89
N VAL A 170 4.74 17.15 -4.14
CA VAL A 170 4.27 18.16 -3.18
C VAL A 170 2.75 18.17 -3.25
N ASP A 171 2.08 17.99 -2.11
CA ASP A 171 0.61 17.93 -2.02
C ASP A 171 -0.02 16.98 -3.07
N ASN A 172 0.45 15.74 -3.11
CA ASN A 172 0.01 14.69 -4.06
C ASN A 172 0.33 14.92 -5.54
N LYS A 173 0.99 16.01 -5.91
CA LYS A 173 1.32 16.34 -7.30
C LYS A 173 2.82 16.30 -7.54
N ILE A 174 3.25 15.73 -8.66
CA ILE A 174 4.68 15.76 -9.02
C ILE A 174 5.10 17.22 -9.19
N GLN A 175 6.24 17.57 -8.61
CA GLN A 175 6.74 18.93 -8.55
C GLN A 175 8.26 18.95 -8.72
N GLY A 176 8.76 19.91 -9.50
CA GLY A 176 10.18 20.09 -9.73
C GLY A 176 10.73 19.19 -10.82
N GLU A 177 12.05 18.98 -10.80
CA GLU A 177 12.73 18.17 -11.81
C GLU A 177 12.34 16.70 -11.73
N VAL A 178 12.18 16.09 -12.90
CA VAL A 178 11.88 14.68 -13.06
C VAL A 178 12.83 14.07 -14.08
N PHE A 179 13.19 12.82 -13.85
CA PHE A 179 14.02 12.05 -14.77
C PHE A 179 13.36 10.72 -15.05
N TYR A 180 13.37 10.33 -16.31
CA TYR A 180 12.96 9.02 -16.80
C TYR A 180 14.17 8.35 -17.43
N TYR A 181 14.34 7.07 -17.12
CA TYR A 181 15.48 6.28 -17.52
C TYR A 181 15.04 5.13 -18.41
N GLU A 182 15.96 4.64 -19.23
CA GLU A 182 15.86 3.36 -19.93
C GLU A 182 16.26 2.19 -19.02
N THR A 183 15.95 0.96 -19.43
CA THR A 183 16.37 -0.27 -18.71
C THR A 183 17.89 -0.41 -18.61
N THR A 184 18.64 0.25 -19.50
CA THR A 184 20.10 0.33 -19.47
C THR A 184 20.61 1.24 -18.33
N GLY A 185 19.77 2.15 -17.84
CA GLY A 185 20.11 3.18 -16.84
C GLY A 185 20.44 4.56 -17.45
N ARG A 186 20.41 4.68 -18.78
CA ARG A 186 20.58 5.97 -19.48
C ARG A 186 19.32 6.82 -19.32
N ILE A 187 19.46 8.14 -19.34
CA ILE A 187 18.30 9.05 -19.27
C ILE A 187 17.58 8.97 -20.61
N ARG A 188 16.29 8.65 -20.58
CA ARG A 188 15.40 8.73 -21.75
C ARG A 188 14.82 10.12 -21.92
N ALA A 189 14.40 10.71 -20.81
CA ALA A 189 13.81 12.04 -20.79
C ALA A 189 14.02 12.73 -19.44
N LYS A 190 14.09 14.05 -19.44
CA LYS A 190 14.04 14.87 -18.22
C LYS A 190 13.32 16.18 -18.49
N GLY A 191 12.74 16.74 -17.44
CA GLY A 191 12.05 18.03 -17.50
C GLY A 191 11.57 18.44 -16.13
N LYS A 192 10.59 19.34 -16.10
CA LYS A 192 10.00 19.83 -14.87
C LYS A 192 8.48 19.63 -14.86
N TYR A 193 7.96 19.35 -13.68
CA TYR A 193 6.54 19.43 -13.38
C TYR A 193 6.21 20.60 -12.45
N VAL A 194 5.08 21.26 -12.71
CA VAL A 194 4.47 22.25 -11.81
C VAL A 194 3.02 21.86 -11.57
N LYS A 195 2.68 21.60 -10.30
CA LYS A 195 1.34 21.12 -9.88
C LYS A 195 0.90 19.88 -10.67
N GLY A 196 1.83 18.97 -10.96
CA GLY A 196 1.58 17.72 -11.68
C GLY A 196 1.47 17.87 -13.20
N LEU A 197 1.70 19.06 -13.76
CA LEU A 197 1.65 19.33 -15.20
C LEU A 197 3.06 19.59 -15.74
N MET A 198 3.37 19.04 -16.92
CA MET A 198 4.66 19.28 -17.60
C MET A 198 4.84 20.78 -17.81
N ASP A 199 6.02 21.31 -17.49
CA ASP A 199 6.30 22.74 -17.54
C ASP A 199 7.75 22.99 -17.98
N GLY A 200 7.94 24.03 -18.78
CA GLY A 200 9.23 24.42 -19.33
C GLY A 200 9.78 23.43 -20.36
N ASN A 201 11.11 23.39 -20.46
CA ASN A 201 11.81 22.56 -21.43
C ASN A 201 11.88 21.10 -20.96
N TRP A 202 11.49 20.21 -21.87
CA TRP A 202 11.62 18.77 -21.77
C TRP A 202 12.60 18.27 -22.81
N TYR A 203 13.59 17.50 -22.35
CA TYR A 203 14.65 16.96 -23.20
C TYR A 203 14.49 15.46 -23.29
N PHE A 204 14.59 14.94 -24.51
CA PHE A 204 14.55 13.52 -24.83
C PHE A 204 15.89 13.13 -25.45
N PHE A 205 16.42 11.99 -25.06
CA PHE A 205 17.77 11.57 -25.39
C PHE A 205 17.75 10.26 -26.17
N ASP A 206 18.74 10.08 -27.03
CA ASP A 206 19.07 8.79 -27.63
C ASP A 206 19.89 7.90 -26.69
N ASP A 207 20.32 6.77 -27.21
CA ASP A 207 21.14 5.81 -26.49
C ASP A 207 22.57 6.29 -26.23
N VAL A 208 23.05 7.35 -26.87
CA VAL A 208 24.38 7.95 -26.60
C VAL A 208 24.30 9.24 -25.77
N ASN A 209 23.16 9.50 -25.12
CA ASN A 209 22.87 10.69 -24.30
C ASN A 209 22.88 12.02 -25.08
N LYS A 210 22.68 11.99 -26.40
CA LYS A 210 22.47 13.21 -27.20
C LYS A 210 20.99 13.57 -27.16
N VAL A 211 20.67 14.86 -27.01
CA VAL A 211 19.29 15.34 -27.13
C VAL A 211 18.83 15.17 -28.57
N ILE A 212 17.76 14.39 -28.76
CA ILE A 212 17.13 14.14 -30.06
C ILE A 212 15.81 14.88 -30.22
N LYS A 213 15.20 15.30 -29.10
CA LYS A 213 13.99 16.09 -29.11
C LYS A 213 13.93 17.02 -27.91
N THR A 214 13.52 18.26 -28.16
CA THR A 214 13.17 19.23 -27.11
C THR A 214 11.71 19.62 -27.26
N GLN A 215 10.99 19.66 -26.15
CA GLN A 215 9.61 20.14 -26.11
C GLN A 215 9.49 21.27 -25.09
N VAL A 216 8.75 22.33 -25.44
CA VAL A 216 8.43 23.43 -24.52
C VAL A 216 6.97 23.26 -24.08
N TRP A 217 6.75 23.19 -22.78
CA TRP A 217 5.42 23.03 -22.19
C TRP A 217 5.07 24.24 -21.31
N ASP A 218 3.83 24.70 -21.37
CA ASP A 218 3.24 25.62 -20.39
C ASP A 218 2.11 24.91 -19.67
N LYS A 219 2.33 24.53 -18.41
CA LYS A 219 1.33 23.89 -17.54
C LYS A 219 0.53 22.78 -18.22
N GLY A 220 1.22 21.86 -18.88
CA GLY A 220 0.62 20.68 -19.51
C GLY A 220 0.14 20.89 -20.94
N THR A 221 0.30 22.07 -21.52
CA THR A 221 0.08 22.32 -22.94
C THR A 221 1.41 22.37 -23.68
N LEU A 222 1.57 21.56 -24.73
CA LEU A 222 2.73 21.60 -25.60
C LEU A 222 2.69 22.90 -26.42
N VAL A 223 3.70 23.75 -26.25
CA VAL A 223 3.85 25.03 -26.94
C VAL A 223 4.62 24.86 -28.24
N SER A 224 5.72 24.12 -28.20
CA SER A 224 6.55 23.84 -29.37
C SER A 224 7.38 22.58 -29.18
N GLN A 225 7.86 22.02 -30.29
CA GLN A 225 8.84 20.94 -30.28
C GLN A 225 9.87 21.09 -31.40
N ASP A 226 11.06 20.57 -31.14
CA ASP A 226 12.16 20.44 -32.10
C ASP A 226 12.68 18.99 -32.06
N PRO A 227 12.69 18.24 -33.17
CA PRO A 227 12.16 18.65 -34.48
C PRO A 227 10.64 18.87 -34.44
N PRO A 228 10.07 19.69 -35.35
CA PRO A 228 8.63 19.85 -35.47
C PRO A 228 7.97 18.50 -35.78
N GLU A 229 6.71 18.33 -35.36
CA GLU A 229 5.95 17.11 -35.66
C GLU A 229 5.85 16.94 -37.18
N GLU A 230 6.27 15.78 -37.68
CA GLU A 230 6.01 15.43 -39.07
C GLU A 230 4.49 15.35 -39.23
N LYS A 231 3.91 16.27 -40.03
CA LYS A 231 2.54 16.11 -40.47
C LYS A 231 2.58 15.01 -41.51
N ASP A 232 1.99 13.85 -41.20
CA ASP A 232 1.69 12.86 -42.22
C ASP A 232 0.79 13.54 -43.27
N GLU A 233 1.37 13.90 -44.43
CA GLU A 233 0.62 14.28 -45.61
C GLU A 233 -0.13 13.04 -46.09
N PHE A 234 -1.31 12.81 -45.53
CA PHE A 234 -2.29 11.92 -46.14
C PHE A 234 -2.63 12.51 -47.51
N PHE A 235 -2.16 11.85 -48.56
CA PHE A 235 -2.55 12.08 -49.94
C PHE A 235 -4.07 11.93 -50.07
N GLU A 236 -4.80 13.03 -50.15
CA GLU A 236 -6.11 13.04 -50.81
C GLU A 236 -5.85 12.95 -52.31
N GLU A 237 -5.61 11.72 -52.81
CA GLU A 237 -5.71 11.47 -54.25
C GLU A 237 -7.18 11.55 -54.66
N GLU A 238 -7.40 12.36 -55.69
CA GLU A 238 -8.67 12.77 -56.26
C GLU A 238 -9.63 11.62 -56.56
N GLU A 239 -10.81 11.60 -55.92
CA GLU A 239 -12.01 11.06 -56.57
C GLU A 239 -12.53 12.09 -57.58
N LYS A 240 -11.93 12.10 -58.77
CA LYS A 240 -12.59 12.53 -60.01
C LYS A 240 -12.74 11.32 -60.92
N LYS A 241 -13.90 10.68 -60.86
CA LYS A 241 -14.50 9.95 -61.99
C LYS A 241 -16.00 10.18 -62.01
#